data_AF-A0A977KX49-F1
#
_entry.id   AF-A0A977KX49-F1
#
_cell.length_a   1.000
_cell.length_b   1.000
_cell.length_c   1.000
_cell.angle_alpha   90.00
_cell.angle_beta   90.00
_cell.angle_gamma   90.00
#
_symmetry.space_group_name_H-M   'P 1'
#
loop_
_entity.id
_entity.type
_entity.pdbx_description
1 polymer ?
#
loop_
_entity_poly.entity_id
_entity_poly.type
_entity_poly.pdbx_seq_one_letter_code
_entity_poly.pdbx_strand_id
1 'polypeptide(L)'
;MIRDLPMMGKMVHLNINRRQMRCQKCGHKFVEELSYVKKNRKFTNRMVEKIIKEVINSDIKNTALNNEVSEQEIQTMLKDKGEELKKGKPVGLKKLGIDEIALEKGKQNYCAVLVNIETGELLALVSSS
;
A
#
# COMPACT_ATOMS: atom_id res chain seq x y z
N MET A 1 -8.69 5.88 -18.17
CA MET A 1 -9.62 6.26 -17.09
C MET A 1 -9.02 5.86 -15.75
N ILE A 2 -8.93 6.78 -14.79
CA ILE A 2 -8.45 6.55 -13.42
C ILE A 2 -9.57 6.91 -12.44
N ARG A 3 -9.86 6.05 -11.46
CA ARG A 3 -10.81 6.31 -10.38
C ARG A 3 -10.17 7.19 -9.31
N ASP A 4 -10.98 8.09 -8.76
CA ASP A 4 -10.54 9.04 -7.75
C ASP A 4 -11.59 9.20 -6.64
N LEU A 5 -11.23 9.95 -5.60
CA LEU A 5 -12.12 10.22 -4.48
C LEU A 5 -13.46 10.81 -4.94
N PRO A 6 -14.57 10.41 -4.31
CA PRO A 6 -15.87 10.97 -4.64
C PRO A 6 -15.89 12.47 -4.35
N MET A 7 -16.55 13.22 -5.21
CA MET A 7 -16.76 14.65 -5.08
C MET A 7 -18.25 14.91 -4.96
N MET A 8 -18.66 15.57 -3.86
CA MET A 8 -20.08 15.83 -3.56
C MET A 8 -20.94 14.55 -3.58
N GLY A 9 -20.41 13.46 -3.01
CA GLY A 9 -21.10 12.17 -2.96
C GLY A 9 -21.18 11.41 -4.28
N LYS A 10 -20.54 11.91 -5.36
CA LYS A 10 -20.53 11.25 -6.67
C LYS A 10 -19.16 10.67 -6.98
N MET A 11 -19.14 9.47 -7.57
CA MET A 11 -17.92 8.83 -8.03
C MET A 11 -17.22 9.67 -9.12
N VAL A 12 -15.90 9.82 -9.03
CA VAL A 12 -15.09 10.62 -9.96
C VAL A 12 -14.17 9.72 -10.79
N HIS A 13 -14.17 9.98 -12.09
CA HIS A 13 -13.24 9.37 -13.04
C HIS A 13 -12.40 10.44 -13.74
N LEU A 14 -11.08 10.30 -13.67
CA LEU A 14 -10.13 11.16 -14.36
C LEU A 14 -9.77 10.54 -15.72
N ASN A 15 -10.03 11.31 -16.79
CA ASN A 15 -9.56 10.99 -18.13
C ASN A 15 -8.22 11.67 -18.37
N ILE A 16 -7.15 10.92 -18.15
CA ILE A 16 -5.78 11.42 -18.27
C ILE A 16 -5.23 11.03 -19.64
N ASN A 17 -4.78 12.04 -20.39
CA ASN A 17 -3.99 11.82 -21.60
C ASN A 17 -2.52 11.65 -21.22
N ARG A 18 -2.07 10.39 -21.07
CA ARG A 18 -0.67 10.09 -20.73
C ARG A 18 0.21 10.20 -21.97
N ARG A 19 1.22 11.06 -21.91
CA ARG A 19 2.15 11.23 -23.04
C ARG A 19 3.14 10.07 -23.11
N GLN A 20 3.32 9.53 -24.32
CA GLN A 20 4.42 8.64 -24.63
C GLN A 20 5.51 9.43 -25.36
N MET A 21 6.71 9.42 -24.79
CA MET A 21 7.85 10.18 -25.27
C MET A 21 8.91 9.23 -25.83
N ARG A 22 9.73 9.74 -26.74
CA ARG A 22 10.85 9.00 -27.34
C ARG A 22 12.13 9.78 -27.15
N CYS A 23 13.15 9.15 -26.57
CA CYS A 23 14.48 9.75 -26.48
C CYS A 23 15.07 9.90 -27.89
N GLN A 24 15.51 11.10 -28.25
CA GLN A 24 16.11 11.36 -29.56
C GLN A 24 17.50 10.73 -29.72
N LYS A 25 18.25 10.54 -28.62
CA LYS A 25 19.61 9.98 -28.66
C LYS A 25 19.64 8.46 -28.76
N CYS A 26 18.86 7.76 -27.93
CA CYS A 26 18.87 6.28 -27.86
C CYS A 26 17.62 5.62 -28.44
N GLY A 27 16.60 6.39 -28.85
CA GLY A 27 15.35 5.86 -29.40
C GLY A 27 14.40 5.21 -28.39
N HIS A 28 14.78 5.11 -27.11
CA HIS A 28 13.97 4.51 -26.04
C HIS A 28 12.63 5.24 -25.85
N LYS A 29 11.55 4.47 -25.73
CA LYS A 29 10.19 4.99 -25.49
C LYS A 29 9.88 4.91 -23.99
N PHE A 30 9.41 6.01 -23.42
CA PHE A 30 8.96 6.07 -22.03
C PHE A 30 7.62 6.80 -21.94
N VAL A 31 6.90 6.55 -20.85
CA VAL A 31 5.60 7.17 -20.60
C VAL A 31 5.77 8.21 -19.51
N GLU A 32 5.05 9.32 -19.61
CA GLU A 32 4.98 10.35 -18.57
C GLU A 32 4.63 9.72 -17.21
N GLU A 33 5.46 10.02 -16.22
CA GLU A 33 5.22 9.62 -14.83
C GLU A 33 4.32 10.66 -14.17
N LEU A 34 3.26 10.18 -13.50
CA LEU A 34 2.31 11.04 -12.81
C LEU A 34 2.52 10.91 -11.31
N SER A 35 2.71 12.03 -10.62
CA SER A 35 2.91 12.06 -9.15
C SER A 35 1.70 11.57 -8.36
N TYR A 36 0.51 11.59 -8.96
CA TYR A 36 -0.77 11.27 -8.32
C TYR A 36 -1.35 9.91 -8.72
N VAL A 37 -0.72 9.18 -9.65
CA VAL A 37 -1.15 7.83 -10.06
C VAL A 37 0.07 6.96 -10.35
N LYS A 38 0.23 5.86 -9.61
CA LYS A 38 1.27 4.88 -9.91
C LYS A 38 1.14 4.30 -11.33
N LYS A 39 2.28 3.90 -11.90
CA LYS A 39 2.34 3.23 -13.20
C LYS A 39 1.46 1.97 -13.19
N ASN A 40 0.73 1.74 -14.28
CA ASN A 40 -0.19 0.60 -14.45
C ASN A 40 -1.30 0.45 -13.38
N ARG A 41 -1.58 1.49 -12.57
CA ARG A 41 -2.69 1.49 -11.61
C ARG A 41 -3.89 2.26 -12.13
N LYS A 42 -5.08 1.87 -11.65
CA LYS A 42 -6.40 2.43 -12.01
C LYS A 42 -6.91 3.47 -11.00
N PHE A 43 -6.21 3.69 -9.90
CA PHE A 43 -6.65 4.52 -8.77
C PHE A 43 -5.63 5.62 -8.49
N THR A 44 -6.08 6.80 -8.08
CA THR A 44 -5.19 7.84 -7.58
C THR A 44 -4.55 7.42 -6.25
N ASN A 45 -3.36 7.94 -5.98
CA ASN A 45 -2.63 7.66 -4.73
C ASN A 45 -3.47 8.03 -3.50
N ARG A 46 -4.17 9.17 -3.56
CA ARG A 46 -5.06 9.64 -2.48
C ARG A 46 -6.26 8.71 -2.23
N MET A 47 -6.83 8.11 -3.28
CA MET A 47 -7.91 7.15 -3.14
C MET A 47 -7.42 5.86 -2.50
N VAL A 48 -6.25 5.37 -2.92
CA VAL A 48 -5.59 4.21 -2.31
C VAL A 48 -5.32 4.47 -0.82
N GLU A 49 -4.81 5.64 -0.46
CA GLU A 49 -4.56 5.99 0.94
C GLU A 49 -5.82 6.05 1.80
N LYS A 50 -6.94 6.57 1.27
CA LYS A 50 -8.24 6.51 1.95
C LYS A 50 -8.66 5.07 2.20
N ILE A 51 -8.64 4.23 1.16
CA ILE A 51 -9.06 2.83 1.26
C ILE A 51 -8.22 2.08 2.29
N ILE A 52 -6.90 2.25 2.27
CA ILE A 52 -6.02 1.60 3.26
C ILE A 52 -6.36 2.04 4.69
N LYS A 53 -6.62 3.32 4.92
CA LYS A 53 -7.06 3.82 6.23
C LYS A 53 -8.41 3.24 6.65
N GLU A 54 -9.33 3.05 5.72
CA GLU A 54 -10.63 2.42 6.00
C GLU A 54 -10.50 0.94 6.36
N VAL A 55 -9.64 0.19 5.65
CA VAL A 55 -9.36 -1.22 5.97
C VAL A 55 -8.76 -1.36 7.37
N ILE A 56 -7.93 -0.41 7.84
CA ILE A 56 -7.39 -0.46 9.20
C ILE A 56 -8.50 -0.33 10.26
N ASN A 57 -9.58 0.38 9.94
CA ASN A 57 -10.70 0.65 10.86
C ASN A 57 -11.92 -0.25 10.61
N SER A 58 -11.85 -1.16 9.65
CA SER A 58 -12.97 -2.01 9.21
C SER A 58 -12.42 -3.34 8.67
N ASP A 59 -13.21 -4.06 7.88
CA ASP A 59 -12.77 -5.24 7.15
C ASP A 59 -12.73 -4.97 5.64
N ILE A 60 -12.03 -5.84 4.91
CA ILE A 60 -11.81 -5.73 3.47
C ILE A 60 -13.14 -5.75 2.71
N LYS A 61 -14.09 -6.58 3.13
CA LYS A 61 -15.37 -6.77 2.44
C LYS A 61 -16.25 -5.52 2.57
N ASN A 62 -16.40 -4.99 3.77
CA ASN A 62 -17.15 -3.75 4.01
C ASN A 62 -16.48 -2.54 3.32
N THR A 63 -15.14 -2.47 3.35
CA THR A 63 -14.41 -1.41 2.65
C THR A 63 -14.58 -1.50 1.12
N ALA A 64 -14.57 -2.70 0.57
CA ALA A 64 -14.80 -2.96 -0.85
C ALA A 64 -16.18 -2.46 -1.29
N LEU A 65 -17.23 -2.83 -0.54
CA LEU A 65 -18.60 -2.40 -0.78
C LEU A 65 -18.73 -0.86 -0.72
N ASN A 66 -18.19 -0.23 0.32
CA ASN A 66 -18.29 1.22 0.53
C ASN A 66 -17.56 2.06 -0.53
N ASN A 67 -16.57 1.47 -1.22
CA ASN A 67 -15.77 2.18 -2.23
C ASN A 67 -16.03 1.71 -3.67
N GLU A 68 -16.98 0.79 -3.87
CA GLU A 68 -17.27 0.17 -5.17
C GLU A 68 -16.02 -0.41 -5.86
N VAL A 69 -15.17 -1.07 -5.06
CA VAL A 69 -13.96 -1.78 -5.51
C VAL A 69 -14.05 -3.25 -5.14
N SER A 70 -13.26 -4.10 -5.80
CA SER A 70 -13.16 -5.51 -5.45
C SER A 70 -12.20 -5.75 -4.28
N GLU A 71 -12.40 -6.83 -3.54
CA GLU A 71 -11.48 -7.25 -2.47
C GLU A 71 -10.06 -7.50 -3.02
N GLN A 72 -9.93 -8.01 -4.26
CA GLN A 72 -8.65 -8.23 -4.92
C GLN A 72 -7.92 -6.91 -5.21
N GLU A 73 -8.64 -5.84 -5.55
CA GLU A 73 -8.04 -4.51 -5.72
C GLU A 73 -7.51 -3.97 -4.39
N ILE A 74 -8.25 -4.15 -3.29
CA ILE A 74 -7.79 -3.77 -1.96
C ILE A 74 -6.55 -4.57 -1.55
N GLN A 75 -6.54 -5.89 -1.77
CA GLN A 75 -5.36 -6.74 -1.51
C GLN A 75 -4.13 -6.25 -2.30
N THR A 76 -4.33 -5.85 -3.55
CA THR A 76 -3.26 -5.28 -4.38
C THR A 76 -2.76 -3.94 -3.82
N MET A 77 -3.65 -3.07 -3.36
CA MET A 77 -3.30 -1.80 -2.73
C MET A 77 -2.48 -2.00 -1.45
N LEU A 78 -2.87 -2.96 -0.61
CA LEU A 78 -2.14 -3.30 0.62
C LEU A 78 -0.75 -3.85 0.30
N LYS A 79 -0.64 -4.76 -0.67
CA LYS A 79 0.64 -5.30 -1.12
C LYS A 79 1.58 -4.20 -1.62
N ASP A 80 1.08 -3.31 -2.49
CA ASP A 80 1.85 -2.19 -3.02
C ASP A 80 2.36 -1.27 -1.91
N LYS A 81 1.51 -0.97 -0.92
CA LYS A 81 1.91 -0.12 0.21
C LYS A 81 2.92 -0.81 1.12
N GLY A 82 2.74 -2.11 1.36
CA GLY A 82 3.69 -2.92 2.12
C GLY A 82 5.08 -2.96 1.47
N GLU A 83 5.15 -3.11 0.15
CA GLU A 83 6.41 -3.07 -0.60
C GLU A 83 7.09 -1.69 -0.57
N GLU A 84 6.33 -0.60 -0.45
CA GLU A 84 6.89 0.75 -0.25
C GLU A 84 7.51 0.93 1.13
N LEU A 85 6.88 0.38 2.17
CA LEU A 85 7.36 0.46 3.55
C LEU A 85 8.60 -0.41 3.80
N LYS A 86 8.77 -1.52 3.07
CA LYS A 86 9.89 -2.46 3.23
C LYS A 86 11.25 -1.96 2.71
N LYS A 87 11.38 -0.72 2.24
CA LYS A 87 12.55 -0.27 1.45
C LYS A 87 13.77 0.21 2.25
N GLY A 88 13.77 0.17 3.58
CA GLY A 88 14.91 0.59 4.39
C GLY A 88 15.47 -0.54 5.26
N LYS A 89 16.80 -0.71 5.27
CA LYS A 89 17.44 -1.31 6.45
C LYS A 89 17.34 -0.29 7.60
N PRO A 90 17.08 -0.72 8.84
CA PRO A 90 17.10 0.20 9.96
C PRO A 90 18.50 0.82 10.09
N VAL A 91 18.57 2.15 10.05
CA VAL A 91 19.81 2.91 10.20
C VAL A 91 19.92 3.35 11.66
N GLY A 92 21.06 3.07 12.30
CA GLY A 92 21.29 3.50 13.68
C GLY A 92 20.56 2.68 14.76
N LEU A 93 20.21 1.43 14.48
CA LEU A 93 19.61 0.52 15.47
C LEU A 93 20.59 0.25 16.62
N LYS A 94 20.28 0.72 17.83
CA LYS A 94 21.06 0.45 19.05
C LYS A 94 20.42 -0.59 19.97
N LYS A 95 19.09 -0.58 20.05
CA LYS A 95 18.31 -1.47 20.93
C LYS A 95 17.21 -2.15 20.13
N LEU A 96 17.30 -3.47 20.05
CA LEU A 96 16.31 -4.32 19.40
C LEU A 96 15.37 -4.92 20.46
N GLY A 97 14.08 -4.72 20.28
CA GLY A 97 13.02 -5.38 21.03
C GLY A 97 12.51 -6.56 20.21
N ILE A 98 12.34 -7.68 20.89
CA ILE A 98 11.80 -8.91 20.31
C ILE A 98 10.65 -9.33 21.23
N ASP A 99 9.47 -9.49 20.66
CA ASP A 99 8.29 -9.96 21.37
C ASP A 99 7.52 -10.98 20.51
N GLU A 100 6.63 -11.74 21.10
CA GLU A 100 5.81 -12.74 20.40
C GLU A 100 4.33 -12.35 20.44
N ILE A 101 3.68 -12.38 19.27
CA ILE A 101 2.24 -12.18 19.15
C ILE A 101 1.56 -13.45 18.63
N ALA A 102 0.44 -13.83 19.26
CA ALA A 102 -0.42 -14.88 18.73
C ALA A 102 -1.40 -14.28 17.70
N LEU A 103 -1.29 -14.69 16.43
CA LEU A 103 -2.14 -14.18 15.35
C LEU A 103 -3.57 -14.72 15.42
N GLU A 104 -3.73 -15.98 15.84
CA GLU A 104 -5.03 -16.59 16.12
C GLU A 104 -5.03 -17.18 17.53
N LYS A 105 -5.98 -16.72 18.38
CA LYS A 105 -6.14 -17.27 19.74
C LYS A 105 -6.44 -18.77 19.64
N GLY A 106 -5.57 -19.59 20.22
CA GLY A 106 -5.76 -21.03 20.38
C GLY A 106 -5.15 -21.94 19.32
N LYS A 107 -4.45 -21.42 18.31
CA LYS A 107 -3.90 -22.24 17.19
C LYS A 107 -2.37 -22.28 17.08
N GLN A 108 -1.63 -21.82 18.10
CA GLN A 108 -0.16 -21.82 18.11
C GLN A 108 0.52 -21.08 16.94
N ASN A 109 -0.22 -20.22 16.23
CA ASN A 109 0.33 -19.35 15.18
C ASN A 109 0.95 -18.10 15.81
N TYR A 110 2.19 -18.25 16.26
CA TYR A 110 2.98 -17.16 16.83
C TYR A 110 3.79 -16.45 15.75
N CYS A 111 3.97 -15.15 15.94
CA CYS A 111 4.84 -14.32 15.13
C CYS A 111 5.77 -13.54 16.04
N ALA A 112 7.07 -13.61 15.79
CA ALA A 112 8.04 -12.75 16.44
C ALA A 112 8.00 -11.35 15.80
N VAL A 113 7.84 -10.34 16.65
CA VAL A 113 7.80 -8.93 16.30
C VAL A 113 9.15 -8.32 16.66
N LEU A 114 9.85 -7.80 15.66
CA LEU A 114 11.10 -7.09 15.83
C LEU A 114 10.84 -5.59 15.80
N VAL A 115 11.20 -4.87 16.85
CA VAL A 115 11.01 -3.42 16.96
C VAL A 115 12.29 -2.71 17.36
N ASN A 116 12.50 -1.50 16.85
CA ASN A 116 13.51 -0.60 17.43
C ASN A 116 12.92 0.03 18.69
N ILE A 117 13.47 -0.30 19.86
CA ILE A 117 12.93 0.16 21.16
C ILE A 117 13.01 1.68 21.28
N GLU A 118 14.05 2.30 20.70
CA GLU A 118 14.27 3.74 20.85
C GLU A 118 13.28 4.56 20.00
N THR A 119 12.91 4.08 18.82
CA THR A 119 12.02 4.80 17.90
C THR A 119 10.57 4.29 17.92
N GLY A 120 10.33 3.09 18.46
CA GLY A 120 9.06 2.38 18.36
C GLY A 120 8.76 1.84 16.94
N GLU A 121 9.74 1.88 16.04
CA GLU A 121 9.56 1.44 14.65
C GLU A 121 9.50 -0.09 14.54
N LEU A 122 8.51 -0.61 13.81
CA LEU A 122 8.40 -2.03 13.48
C LEU A 122 9.41 -2.38 12.37
N LEU A 123 10.35 -3.28 12.70
CA LEU A 123 11.42 -3.70 11.80
C LEU A 123 11.05 -4.94 10.99
N ALA A 124 10.43 -5.93 11.64
CA ALA A 124 9.99 -7.14 10.96
C ALA A 124 8.92 -7.89 11.75
N LEU A 125 8.15 -8.69 11.01
CA LEU A 125 7.27 -9.74 11.53
C LEU A 125 7.80 -11.07 10.97
N VAL A 126 8.20 -11.98 11.86
CA VAL A 126 8.76 -13.29 11.52
C VAL A 126 7.80 -14.36 12.01
N SER A 127 7.11 -15.02 11.10
CA SER A 127 6.22 -16.14 11.44
C SER A 127 7.00 -17.44 11.47
N SER A 128 6.74 -18.29 12.47
CA SER A 128 7.22 -19.68 12.49
C SER A 128 6.60 -20.41 11.31
N SER A 129 7.44 -20.90 10.40
CA SER A 129 7.04 -21.64 9.19
C SER A 129 6.76 -23.10 9.49
#